data_AF-M5JQI6-F1
#
_entry.id   AF-M5JQI6-F1
#
_cell.length_a   1.000
_cell.length_b   1.000
_cell.length_c   1.000
_cell.angle_alpha   90.00
_cell.angle_beta   90.00
_cell.angle_gamma   90.00
#
_symmetry.space_group_name_H-M   'P 1'
#
loop_
_entity.id
_entity.type
_entity.pdbx_description
1 polymer ?
#
loop_
_entity_poly.entity_id
_entity_poly.type
_entity_poly.pdbx_seq_one_letter_code
_entity_poly.pdbx_strand_id
1 'polypeptide(L)'
;MLRIPGKSELAKALRYGLSRWPSLSLFLEDGRVAMDNNAAERALRPIGVGRRNWLFAGADTGAETLARAMTIIETAKMNGINPQAYLADVLDRIHDHDLPLRISSRMD
;
A
#
# COMPACT_ATOMS: atom_id res chain seq x y z
N MET A 1 24.45 34.16 -13.79
CA MET A 1 24.20 32.86 -13.14
C MET A 1 23.15 33.07 -12.05
N LEU A 2 21.93 32.56 -12.23
CA LEU A 2 20.81 32.85 -11.31
C LEU A 2 21.01 32.05 -10.01
N ARG A 3 21.24 32.73 -8.89
CA ARG A 3 21.44 32.08 -7.58
C ARG A 3 20.07 31.77 -6.97
N ILE A 4 19.75 30.49 -6.82
CA ILE A 4 18.51 30.06 -6.17
C ILE A 4 18.61 30.34 -4.67
N PRO A 5 17.67 31.08 -4.05
CA PRO A 5 17.66 31.31 -2.62
C PRO A 5 17.58 29.98 -1.86
N GLY A 6 18.46 29.77 -0.89
CA GLY A 6 18.57 28.50 -0.15
C GLY A 6 17.28 28.08 0.56
N LYS A 7 16.42 29.04 0.93
CA LYS A 7 15.12 28.82 1.59
C LYS A 7 13.93 28.68 0.62
N SER A 8 14.16 28.76 -0.70
CA SER A 8 13.07 28.60 -1.68
C SER A 8 12.55 27.15 -1.71
N GLU A 9 11.28 26.97 -2.09
CA GLU A 9 10.68 25.65 -2.29
C GLU A 9 11.44 24.83 -3.34
N LEU A 10 11.95 25.47 -4.39
CA LEU A 10 12.80 24.81 -5.39
C LEU A 10 14.08 24.26 -4.76
N ALA A 11 14.76 25.06 -3.93
CA ALA A 11 15.97 24.60 -3.24
C ALA A 11 15.67 23.44 -2.27
N LYS A 12 14.48 23.44 -1.64
CA LYS A 12 14.02 22.35 -0.78
C LYS A 12 13.76 21.07 -1.57
N ALA A 13 13.07 21.16 -2.71
CA ALA A 13 12.81 20.03 -3.59
C ALA A 13 14.11 19.42 -4.15
N LEU A 14 15.07 20.26 -4.55
CA LEU A 14 16.39 19.80 -5.01
C LEU A 14 17.15 19.04 -3.92
N ARG A 15 17.21 19.60 -2.70
CA ARG A 15 17.85 18.90 -1.56
C ARG A 15 17.18 17.58 -1.25
N TYR A 16 15.85 17.54 -1.31
CA TYR A 16 15.10 16.31 -1.12
C TYR A 16 15.45 15.26 -2.18
N GLY A 17 15.47 15.64 -3.46
CA GLY A 17 15.87 14.75 -4.56
C GLY A 17 17.30 14.22 -4.37
N LEU A 18 18.24 15.11 -4.04
CA LEU A 18 19.65 14.75 -3.80
C LEU A 18 19.81 13.79 -2.62
N SER A 19 19.09 14.00 -1.51
CA SER A 19 19.12 13.08 -0.36
C SER A 19 18.60 11.68 -0.69
N ARG A 20 17.82 11.54 -1.77
CA ARG A 20 17.17 10.30 -2.19
C ARG A 20 17.80 9.69 -3.45
N TRP A 21 18.92 10.26 -3.90
CA TRP A 21 19.65 9.81 -5.08
C TRP A 21 19.92 8.30 -5.10
N PRO A 22 20.35 7.65 -3.99
CA PRO A 22 20.57 6.20 -4.00
C PRO A 22 19.31 5.39 -4.35
N SER A 23 18.13 5.83 -3.91
CA SER A 23 16.87 5.16 -4.26
C SER A 23 16.47 5.41 -5.72
N LEU A 24 16.76 6.60 -6.25
CA LEU A 24 16.47 6.94 -7.65
C LEU A 24 17.39 6.20 -8.64
N SER A 25 18.60 5.86 -8.22
CA SER A 25 19.58 5.13 -9.04
C SER A 25 19.57 3.62 -8.82
N LEU A 26 18.74 3.08 -7.91
CA LEU A 26 18.76 1.66 -7.54
C LEU A 26 18.59 0.71 -8.74
N PHE A 27 17.80 1.12 -9.74
CA PHE A 27 17.60 0.32 -10.96
C PHE A 27 18.89 0.09 -11.78
N LEU A 28 19.92 0.91 -11.57
CA LEU A 28 21.24 0.73 -12.19
C LEU A 28 22.03 -0.42 -11.52
N GLU A 29 21.71 -0.74 -10.27
CA GLU A 29 22.37 -1.78 -9.48
C GLU A 29 21.54 -3.08 -9.45
N ASP A 30 20.21 -2.97 -9.46
CA ASP A 30 19.27 -4.11 -9.44
C ASP A 30 18.26 -4.03 -10.59
N GLY A 31 18.46 -4.85 -11.61
CA GLY A 31 17.58 -4.93 -12.79
C GLY A 31 16.17 -5.47 -12.53
N ARG A 32 15.87 -5.95 -11.31
CA ARG A 32 14.50 -6.32 -10.89
C ARG A 32 13.67 -5.09 -10.54
N VAL A 33 14.32 -3.96 -10.24
CA VAL A 33 13.66 -2.70 -9.87
C VAL A 33 13.38 -1.91 -11.13
N ALA A 34 12.12 -1.49 -11.31
CA ALA A 34 11.76 -0.60 -12.41
C ALA A 34 12.39 0.79 -12.24
N MET A 35 12.78 1.41 -13.35
CA MET A 35 13.32 2.78 -13.37
C MET A 35 12.32 3.83 -12.85
N ASP A 36 11.02 3.53 -12.95
CA ASP A 36 9.94 4.38 -12.49
C ASP A 36 9.07 3.70 -11.42
N ASN A 37 8.30 4.51 -10.71
CA ASN A 37 7.36 4.04 -9.69
C ASN A 37 5.93 3.84 -10.25
N ASN A 38 5.75 3.81 -11.57
CA ASN A 38 4.42 3.83 -12.18
C ASN A 38 3.60 2.58 -11.81
N ALA A 39 4.27 1.46 -11.56
CA ALA A 39 3.61 0.24 -11.10
C ALA A 39 2.99 0.42 -9.71
N ALA A 40 3.76 0.93 -8.73
CA ALA A 40 3.26 1.13 -7.38
C ALA A 40 2.21 2.26 -7.32
N GLU A 41 2.40 3.34 -8.08
CA GLU A 41 1.39 4.41 -8.18
C GLU A 41 0.08 3.89 -8.74
N ARG A 42 0.12 3.07 -9.80
CA ARG A 42 -1.08 2.43 -10.36
C ARG A 42 -1.75 1.51 -9.35
N ALA A 43 -0.99 0.75 -8.56
CA ALA A 43 -1.53 -0.10 -7.50
C ALA A 43 -2.19 0.73 -6.38
N LEU A 44 -1.69 1.93 -6.08
CA LEU A 44 -2.24 2.81 -5.03
C LEU A 44 -3.42 3.68 -5.51
N ARG A 45 -3.56 3.92 -6.83
CA ARG A 45 -4.66 4.72 -7.40
C ARG A 45 -6.06 4.29 -6.94
N PRO A 46 -6.43 2.99 -6.98
CA PRO A 46 -7.73 2.52 -6.48
C PRO A 46 -7.98 2.87 -5.01
N ILE A 47 -6.94 2.87 -4.18
CA ILE A 47 -7.03 3.25 -2.77
C ILE A 47 -7.29 4.75 -2.65
N GLY A 48 -6.57 5.57 -3.42
CA GLY A 48 -6.77 7.02 -3.45
C GLY A 48 -8.17 7.43 -3.90
N VAL A 49 -8.71 6.76 -4.93
CA VAL A 49 -10.08 6.98 -5.43
C VAL A 49 -11.12 6.44 -4.45
N GLY A 50 -10.92 5.22 -3.94
CA GLY A 50 -11.81 4.53 -3.01
C GLY A 50 -11.97 5.26 -1.68
N ARG A 51 -10.93 5.96 -1.21
CA ARG A 51 -10.97 6.75 0.04
C ARG A 51 -12.11 7.79 0.09
N ARG A 52 -12.56 8.32 -1.06
CA ARG A 52 -13.71 9.24 -1.12
C ARG A 52 -15.07 8.53 -1.04
N ASN A 53 -15.10 7.23 -1.30
CA ASN A 53 -16.31 6.41 -1.38
C ASN A 53 -16.47 5.45 -0.18
N TRP A 54 -15.44 5.29 0.66
CA TRP A 54 -15.49 4.42 1.83
C TRP A 54 -15.93 5.19 3.08
N LEU A 55 -17.11 4.83 3.59
CA LEU A 55 -17.74 5.46 4.77
C LEU A 55 -16.90 5.35 6.06
N PHE A 56 -15.90 4.46 6.10
CA PHE A 56 -15.04 4.20 7.26
C PHE A 56 -13.63 4.80 7.16
N ALA A 57 -13.34 5.57 6.10
CA ALA A 57 -12.00 6.12 5.84
C ALA A 57 -11.63 7.34 6.72
N GLY A 58 -12.21 7.46 7.91
CA GLY A 58 -12.00 8.56 8.86
C GLY A 58 -11.45 8.16 10.23
N ALA A 59 -11.33 6.86 10.52
CA ALA A 59 -10.76 6.34 11.76
C ALA A 59 -9.59 5.39 11.46
N ASP A 60 -8.54 5.42 12.29
CA ASP A 60 -7.34 4.58 12.13
C ASP A 60 -7.69 3.08 12.10
N THR A 61 -8.67 2.67 12.90
CA THR A 61 -9.20 1.30 12.94
C THR A 61 -9.88 0.89 11.62
N GLY A 62 -10.57 1.82 10.98
CA GLY A 62 -11.16 1.64 9.66
C GLY A 62 -10.08 1.49 8.57
N ALA A 63 -9.02 2.29 8.65
CA ALA A 63 -7.88 2.21 7.75
C ALA A 63 -7.13 0.88 7.90
N GLU A 64 -6.93 0.39 9.12
CA GLU A 64 -6.28 -0.91 9.37
C GLU A 64 -7.12 -2.07 8.81
N THR A 65 -8.43 -2.06 9.05
CA THR A 65 -9.35 -3.09 8.54
C THR A 65 -9.34 -3.12 7.01
N LEU A 66 -9.38 -1.94 6.40
CA LEU A 66 -9.30 -1.78 4.95
C LEU A 66 -7.95 -2.27 4.39
N ALA A 67 -6.84 -1.99 5.08
CA ALA A 67 -5.51 -2.46 4.67
C ALA A 67 -5.44 -4.00 4.66
N ARG A 68 -6.03 -4.66 5.67
CA ARG A 68 -6.14 -6.13 5.72
C ARG A 68 -6.98 -6.67 4.55
N ALA A 69 -8.15 -6.08 4.30
CA ALA A 69 -9.01 -6.48 3.18
C ALA A 69 -8.33 -6.29 1.82
N MET A 70 -7.67 -5.15 1.60
CA MET A 70 -6.92 -4.86 0.38
C MET A 70 -5.75 -5.81 0.17
N THR A 71 -5.05 -6.20 1.24
CA THR A 71 -3.96 -7.18 1.15
C THR A 71 -4.46 -8.50 0.57
N ILE A 72 -5.62 -9.00 1.04
CA ILE A 72 -6.22 -10.24 0.54
C ILE A 72 -6.65 -10.08 -0.93
N ILE A 73 -7.32 -8.97 -1.26
CA ILE A 73 -7.83 -8.69 -2.61
C ILE A 73 -6.69 -8.59 -3.62
N GLU A 74 -5.65 -7.81 -3.31
CA GLU A 74 -4.50 -7.63 -4.21
C GLU A 74 -3.69 -8.92 -4.35
N THR A 75 -3.58 -9.72 -3.28
CA THR A 75 -2.96 -11.06 -3.37
C THR A 75 -3.73 -11.96 -4.33
N ALA A 76 -5.07 -11.99 -4.26
CA ALA A 76 -5.88 -12.77 -5.19
C ALA A 76 -5.67 -12.32 -6.65
N LYS A 77 -5.65 -11.00 -6.91
CA LYS A 77 -5.37 -10.44 -8.24
C LYS A 77 -3.98 -10.83 -8.76
N MET A 78 -2.96 -10.74 -7.91
CA MET A 78 -1.58 -11.09 -8.28
C MET A 78 -1.43 -12.57 -8.66
N ASN A 79 -2.30 -13.44 -8.13
CA ASN A 79 -2.35 -14.86 -8.47
C ASN A 79 -3.33 -15.17 -9.64
N GLY A 80 -3.91 -14.15 -10.28
CA GLY A 80 -4.87 -14.34 -11.38
C GLY A 80 -6.23 -14.90 -10.94
N ILE A 81 -6.55 -14.83 -9.65
CA ILE A 81 -7.81 -15.32 -9.09
C ILE A 81 -8.82 -14.17 -9.03
N ASN A 82 -10.08 -14.44 -9.38
CA ASN A 82 -11.16 -13.46 -9.20
C ASN A 82 -11.33 -13.14 -7.70
N PRO A 83 -11.10 -11.90 -7.24
CA PRO A 83 -11.10 -11.59 -5.81
C PRO A 83 -12.47 -11.73 -5.14
N GLN A 84 -13.55 -11.50 -5.89
CA GLN A 84 -14.91 -11.62 -5.37
C GLN A 84 -15.29 -13.09 -5.17
N ALA A 85 -14.98 -13.94 -6.16
CA ALA A 85 -15.17 -15.39 -6.03
C ALA A 85 -14.32 -15.96 -4.90
N TYR A 86 -13.06 -15.53 -4.78
CA TYR A 86 -12.15 -15.93 -3.70
C TYR A 86 -12.68 -15.53 -2.33
N LEU A 87 -13.16 -14.29 -2.17
CA LEU A 87 -13.67 -13.83 -0.89
C LEU A 87 -14.97 -14.54 -0.50
N ALA A 88 -15.88 -14.77 -1.46
CA ALA A 88 -17.09 -15.54 -1.21
C ALA A 88 -16.76 -16.96 -0.74
N ASP A 89 -15.85 -17.63 -1.46
CA ASP A 89 -15.40 -18.98 -1.14
C ASP A 89 -14.75 -19.08 0.25
N VAL A 90 -13.91 -18.11 0.62
CA VAL A 90 -13.31 -18.03 1.95
C VAL A 90 -14.37 -17.81 3.03
N LEU A 91 -15.33 -16.90 2.80
CA LEU A 91 -16.39 -16.60 3.77
C LEU A 91 -17.37 -17.77 3.93
N ASP A 92 -17.65 -18.53 2.88
CA ASP A 92 -18.50 -19.72 2.96
C ASP A 92 -17.84 -20.82 3.79
N ARG A 93 -16.52 -20.98 3.66
CA ARG A 93 -15.75 -22.02 4.37
C ARG A 93 -15.27 -21.60 5.76
N ILE A 94 -15.36 -20.31 6.11
CA ILE A 94 -14.80 -19.81 7.37
C ILE A 94 -15.49 -20.41 8.59
N HIS A 95 -16.76 -20.84 8.44
CA HIS A 95 -17.53 -21.47 9.49
C HIS A 95 -17.13 -22.93 9.74
N ASP A 96 -16.62 -23.61 8.71
CA ASP A 96 -16.21 -25.02 8.79
C ASP A 96 -14.81 -25.20 9.38
N HIS A 97 -14.06 -24.10 9.54
CA HIS A 97 -12.77 -24.10 10.20
C HIS A 97 -12.95 -23.79 11.69
N ASP A 98 -12.67 -24.79 12.55
CA ASP A 98 -12.34 -24.55 13.95
C ASP A 98 -11.12 -23.63 14.00
N LEU A 99 -11.37 -22.32 14.13
CA LEU A 99 -10.30 -21.38 14.42
C LEU A 99 -9.74 -21.72 15.80
N PRO A 100 -8.45 -22.01 15.96
CA PRO A 100 -7.84 -22.09 17.27
C PRO A 100 -7.74 -20.67 17.85
N LEU A 101 -8.88 -20.08 18.23
CA LEU A 101 -8.95 -18.83 18.97
C LEU A 101 -8.60 -19.10 20.43
N ARG A 102 -7.32 -19.39 20.68
CA ARG A 102 -6.71 -19.09 21.97
C ARG A 102 -6.04 -17.72 21.85
N ILE A 103 -6.85 -16.68 21.74
CA ILE A 103 -6.41 -15.34 22.10
C ILE A 103 -6.34 -15.36 23.62
N SER A 104 -5.16 -15.70 24.16
CA SER A 104 -4.90 -15.64 25.58
C SER A 104 -5.28 -14.24 26.07
N SER A 105 -6.26 -14.21 26.99
CA SER A 105 -6.39 -13.17 28.00
C SER A 105 -5.00 -12.85 28.56
N ARG A 106 -4.47 -11.68 28.21
CA ARG A 106 -3.39 -10.98 28.91
C ARG A 106 -3.31 -9.56 28.36
N MET A 107 -4.33 -8.77 28.72
CA MET A 107 -4.18 -7.34 28.93
C MET A 107 -4.82 -7.04 30.28
N ASP A 108 -4.17 -7.58 31.30
CA ASP A 108 -4.29 -7.24 32.71
C ASP A 108 -2.92 -7.51 33.35
#